data_AF-X1NR68-F1
#
_entry.id   AF-X1NR68-F1
#
_cell.length_a   1.000
_cell.length_b   1.000
_cell.length_c   1.000
_cell.angle_alpha   90.00
_cell.angle_beta   90.00
_cell.angle_gamma   90.00
#
_symmetry.space_group_name_H-M   'P 1'
#
loop_
_entity.id
_entity.type
_entity.pdbx_description
1 polymer ?
#
loop_
_entity_poly.entity_id
_entity_poly.type
_entity_poly.pdbx_seq_one_letter_code
_entity_poly.pdbx_strand_id
1 'polypeptide(L)'
;MPFVGNTTRLLHESIQAGKNILFEGAQGALLDLDHGTFPFVTSSNASALGMASGCGVPAARVDKFIGVVKAYTTRVGAGPFPSEQDNETGRYIRDRGNEYGTTTGR
;
A
#
# COMPACT_ATOMS: atom_id res chain seq x y z
N MET A 1 -8.35 16.97 -23.41
CA MET A 1 -7.92 16.14 -22.25
C MET A 1 -6.67 15.37 -22.66
N PRO A 2 -5.46 15.95 -22.54
CA PRO A 2 -4.23 15.32 -23.07
C PRO A 2 -3.80 14.03 -22.34
N PHE A 3 -4.28 13.79 -21.12
CA PHE A 3 -3.86 12.67 -20.27
C PHE A 3 -4.90 11.57 -20.09
N VAL A 4 -6.12 11.74 -20.63
CA VAL A 4 -7.18 10.74 -20.49
C VAL A 4 -7.12 9.76 -21.66
N GLY A 5 -7.20 8.48 -21.35
CA GLY A 5 -7.19 7.40 -22.33
C GLY A 5 -7.64 6.06 -21.74
N ASN A 6 -7.76 5.05 -22.59
CA ASN A 6 -8.09 3.69 -22.17
C ASN A 6 -6.83 3.01 -21.59
N THR A 7 -6.66 3.13 -20.28
CA THR A 7 -5.51 2.59 -19.54
C THR A 7 -5.48 1.07 -19.56
N THR A 8 -6.63 0.40 -19.51
CA THR A 8 -6.71 -1.07 -19.62
C THR A 8 -6.11 -1.54 -20.94
N ARG A 9 -6.52 -0.95 -22.08
CA ARG A 9 -5.93 -1.27 -23.39
C ARG A 9 -4.42 -1.04 -23.39
N LEU A 10 -3.97 0.12 -22.92
CA LEU A 10 -2.55 0.48 -22.87
C LEU A 10 -1.73 -0.56 -22.08
N LEU A 11 -2.23 -1.01 -20.93
CA LEU A 11 -1.56 -2.01 -20.10
C LEU A 11 -1.50 -3.36 -20.82
N HIS A 12 -2.61 -3.83 -21.39
CA HIS A 12 -2.63 -5.11 -22.10
C HIS A 12 -1.72 -5.12 -23.33
N GLU A 13 -1.69 -4.04 -24.12
CA GLU A 13 -0.76 -3.88 -25.25
C GLU A 13 0.70 -3.84 -24.78
N SER A 14 0.98 -3.16 -23.67
CA SER A 14 2.33 -3.09 -23.09
C SER A 14 2.81 -4.46 -22.61
N ILE A 15 1.93 -5.24 -21.97
CA ILE A 15 2.25 -6.61 -21.55
C ILE A 15 2.46 -7.51 -22.77
N GLN A 16 1.63 -7.42 -23.81
CA GLN A 16 1.80 -8.19 -25.05
C GLN A 16 3.12 -7.84 -25.78
N ALA A 17 3.54 -6.58 -25.72
CA ALA A 17 4.81 -6.12 -26.25
C ALA A 17 6.04 -6.51 -25.37
N GLY A 18 5.83 -7.26 -24.29
CA GLY A 18 6.92 -7.71 -23.40
C GLY A 18 7.54 -6.59 -22.57
N LYS A 19 6.82 -5.49 -22.33
CA LYS A 19 7.33 -4.39 -21.50
C LYS A 19 7.26 -4.75 -20.01
N ASN A 20 8.24 -4.27 -19.26
CA ASN A 20 8.22 -4.32 -17.80
C ASN A 20 7.27 -3.25 -17.26
N ILE A 21 6.35 -3.65 -16.38
CA ILE A 21 5.38 -2.76 -15.73
C ILE A 21 5.50 -2.96 -14.23
N LEU A 22 5.58 -1.86 -13.49
CA LEU A 22 5.52 -1.86 -12.03
C LEU A 22 4.16 -1.32 -11.59
N PHE A 23 3.43 -2.11 -10.80
CA PHE A 23 2.22 -1.66 -10.11
C PHE A 23 2.63 -1.21 -8.71
N GLU A 24 2.53 0.09 -8.46
CA GLU A 24 2.83 0.68 -7.16
C GLU A 24 1.57 0.66 -6.29
N GLY A 25 1.59 -0.13 -5.21
CA GLY A 25 0.51 -0.18 -4.23
C GLY A 25 0.56 1.02 -3.30
N ALA A 26 -0.60 1.57 -2.96
CA ALA A 26 -0.72 2.60 -1.94
C ALA A 26 -1.45 2.08 -0.70
N GLN A 27 -0.91 2.56 0.42
CA GLN A 27 -1.11 2.15 1.80
C GLN A 27 -0.58 0.73 2.11
N GLY A 28 -0.67 0.35 3.38
CA GLY A 28 -0.25 -0.97 3.87
C GLY A 28 -1.41 -1.95 3.94
N ALA A 29 -1.13 -3.24 3.81
CA ALA A 29 -2.16 -4.30 3.77
C ALA A 29 -3.08 -4.33 5.02
N LEU A 30 -2.59 -3.94 6.20
CA LEU A 30 -3.43 -3.87 7.41
C LEU A 30 -4.41 -2.68 7.44
N LEU A 31 -4.34 -1.80 6.45
CA LEU A 31 -5.33 -0.75 6.19
C LEU A 31 -6.30 -1.13 5.07
N ASP A 32 -6.22 -2.34 4.51
CA ASP A 32 -7.16 -2.82 3.49
C ASP A 32 -8.60 -2.84 4.02
N LEU A 33 -9.57 -2.47 3.18
CA LEU A 33 -10.98 -2.39 3.56
C LEU A 33 -11.53 -3.72 4.13
N ASP A 34 -11.20 -4.84 3.50
CA ASP A 34 -11.78 -6.15 3.83
C ASP A 34 -10.91 -6.93 4.82
N HIS A 35 -9.58 -6.83 4.67
CA HIS A 35 -8.62 -7.65 5.40
C HIS A 35 -7.81 -6.89 6.45
N GLY A 36 -8.04 -5.57 6.57
CA GLY A 36 -7.39 -4.73 7.56
C GLY A 36 -8.09 -4.75 8.91
N THR A 37 -7.64 -3.87 9.81
CA THR A 37 -8.21 -3.74 11.17
C THR A 37 -9.49 -2.92 11.17
N PHE A 38 -10.55 -3.41 10.51
CA PHE A 38 -11.84 -2.71 10.44
C PHE A 38 -12.37 -2.36 11.85
N PRO A 39 -12.95 -1.15 12.07
CA PRO A 39 -13.26 -0.09 11.10
C PRO A 39 -12.11 0.90 10.82
N PHE A 40 -10.91 0.66 11.35
CA PHE A 40 -9.77 1.57 11.25
C PHE A 40 -8.91 1.28 10.01
N VAL A 41 -9.55 1.37 8.85
CA VAL A 41 -9.00 1.00 7.54
C VAL A 41 -9.22 2.15 6.54
N THR A 42 -8.61 2.03 5.36
CA THR A 42 -8.93 2.89 4.21
C THR A 42 -10.23 2.43 3.55
N SER A 43 -10.74 3.23 2.60
CA SER A 43 -11.96 2.93 1.87
C SER A 43 -11.74 2.08 0.61
N SER A 44 -10.56 1.45 0.45
CA SER A 44 -10.19 0.66 -0.72
C SER A 44 -9.35 -0.56 -0.34
N ASN A 45 -9.16 -1.48 -1.28
CA ASN A 45 -8.23 -2.60 -1.09
C ASN A 45 -6.79 -2.12 -1.32
N ALA A 46 -6.04 -1.98 -0.22
CA ALA A 46 -4.64 -1.56 -0.20
C ALA A 46 -3.64 -2.73 -0.36
N SER A 47 -4.15 -3.96 -0.42
CA SER A 47 -3.36 -5.15 -0.71
C SER A 47 -3.26 -5.44 -2.21
N ALA A 48 -2.49 -6.47 -2.59
CA ALA A 48 -2.41 -6.96 -3.96
C ALA A 48 -3.78 -7.33 -4.58
N LEU A 49 -4.79 -7.61 -3.73
CA LEU A 49 -6.14 -7.97 -4.16
C LEU A 49 -6.84 -6.82 -4.91
N GLY A 50 -6.50 -5.56 -4.60
CA GLY A 50 -7.06 -4.38 -5.26
C GLY A 50 -6.48 -4.11 -6.65
N MET A 51 -5.37 -4.74 -7.03
CA MET A 51 -4.68 -4.42 -8.28
C MET A 51 -5.54 -4.75 -9.50
N ALA A 52 -6.12 -5.95 -9.55
CA ALA A 52 -6.81 -6.43 -10.74
C ALA A 52 -8.07 -5.61 -11.07
N SER A 53 -8.86 -5.27 -10.04
CA SER A 53 -10.01 -4.38 -10.17
C SER A 53 -9.59 -2.94 -10.45
N GLY A 54 -8.47 -2.47 -9.91
CA GLY A 54 -7.97 -1.11 -10.07
C GLY A 54 -7.37 -0.79 -11.45
N CYS A 55 -6.76 -1.77 -12.13
CA CYS A 55 -6.08 -1.56 -13.41
C CYS A 55 -6.58 -2.42 -14.58
N GLY A 56 -7.47 -3.40 -14.33
CA GLY A 56 -8.01 -4.28 -15.36
C GLY A 56 -7.04 -5.35 -15.88
N VAL A 57 -5.93 -5.58 -15.19
CA VAL A 57 -4.98 -6.66 -15.49
C VAL A 57 -5.26 -7.86 -14.56
N PRO A 58 -5.48 -9.08 -15.09
CA PRO A 58 -5.69 -10.24 -14.23
C PRO A 58 -4.46 -10.55 -13.38
N ALA A 59 -4.65 -10.93 -12.11
CA ALA A 59 -3.54 -11.29 -11.21
C ALA A 59 -2.66 -12.42 -11.77
N ALA A 60 -3.22 -13.32 -12.58
CA ALA A 60 -2.48 -14.39 -13.28
C ALA A 60 -1.43 -13.88 -14.29
N ARG A 61 -1.44 -12.58 -14.64
CA ARG A 61 -0.43 -11.93 -15.50
C ARG A 61 0.69 -11.25 -14.73
N VAL A 62 0.68 -11.35 -13.40
CA VAL A 62 1.71 -10.77 -12.53
C VAL A 62 2.76 -11.82 -12.22
N ASP A 63 4.01 -11.55 -12.59
CA ASP A 63 5.11 -12.49 -12.40
C ASP A 63 5.59 -12.55 -10.94
N LYS A 64 5.51 -11.42 -10.23
CA LYS A 64 6.04 -11.29 -8.87
C LYS A 64 5.28 -10.25 -8.06
N PHE A 65 4.93 -10.62 -6.83
CA PHE A 65 4.48 -9.69 -5.78
C PHE A 65 5.63 -9.44 -4.80
N ILE A 66 5.88 -8.18 -4.46
CA ILE A 66 6.94 -7.77 -3.53
C ILE A 66 6.27 -7.09 -2.34
N GLY A 67 6.40 -7.69 -1.16
CA GLY A 67 5.97 -7.08 0.10
C GLY A 67 7.08 -6.20 0.67
N VAL A 68 6.76 -4.95 0.98
CA VAL A 68 7.67 -4.05 1.71
C VAL A 68 7.29 -4.07 3.18
N VAL A 69 8.22 -4.53 4.03
CA VAL A 69 8.05 -4.58 5.48
C VAL A 69 9.16 -3.79 6.15
N LYS A 70 8.80 -3.00 7.16
CA LYS A 70 9.76 -2.28 7.99
C LYS A 70 10.21 -3.17 9.14
N ALA A 71 11.44 -2.94 9.63
CA ALA A 71 12.00 -3.69 10.75
C ALA A 71 11.22 -3.52 12.08
N TYR A 72 10.33 -2.53 12.14
CA TYR A 72 9.40 -2.26 13.24
C TYR A 72 8.08 -1.77 12.67
N THR A 73 7.00 -1.89 13.42
CA THR A 73 5.66 -1.47 12.98
C THR A 73 5.40 -0.02 13.36
N THR A 74 4.75 0.74 12.49
CA THR A 74 4.13 2.03 12.85
C THR A 74 2.71 2.08 12.32
N ARG A 75 1.89 2.93 12.96
CA ARG A 75 0.51 3.20 12.58
C ARG A 75 0.27 4.70 12.74
N VAL A 76 -0.43 5.29 11.78
CA VAL A 76 -0.96 6.66 11.89
C VAL A 76 -2.47 6.57 12.08
N GLY A 77 -2.99 7.27 13.08
CA GLY A 77 -4.40 7.22 13.45
C GLY A 77 -4.74 6.09 14.43
N ALA A 78 -6.00 6.09 14.89
CA ALA A 78 -6.49 5.13 15.88
C ALA A 78 -6.60 3.70 15.32
N GLY A 79 -6.78 2.73 16.21
CA GLY A 79 -7.03 1.33 15.90
C GLY A 79 -6.13 0.39 16.71
N PRO A 80 -6.40 -0.92 16.69
CA PRO A 80 -5.63 -1.88 17.47
C PRO A 80 -4.18 -1.90 17.01
N PHE A 81 -3.26 -1.85 17.97
CA PHE A 81 -1.84 -1.97 17.73
C PHE A 81 -1.18 -2.83 18.83
N PRO A 82 -1.19 -4.17 18.68
CA PRO A 82 -0.77 -5.08 19.74
C PRO A 82 0.68 -4.89 20.24
N SER A 83 1.57 -4.39 19.38
CA SER A 83 2.97 -4.13 19.71
C SER A 83 3.28 -2.66 19.98
N GLU A 84 2.25 -1.82 20.19
CA GLU A 84 2.44 -0.42 20.56
C GLU A 84 3.32 -0.28 21.81
N GLN A 85 4.24 0.68 21.77
CA GLN A 85 5.20 0.95 22.84
C GLN A 85 5.06 2.40 23.31
N ASP A 86 4.21 2.65 24.30
CA ASP A 86 4.12 3.96 24.97
C ASP A 86 5.16 4.09 26.08
N ASN A 87 6.43 4.01 25.68
CA ASN A 87 7.57 4.03 26.59
C ASN A 87 8.83 4.63 25.92
N GLU A 88 9.98 4.51 26.57
CA GLU A 88 11.26 5.01 26.04
C GLU A 88 11.70 4.31 24.75
N THR A 89 11.44 3.00 24.63
CA THR A 89 11.76 2.24 23.41
C THR A 89 10.95 2.75 22.21
N GLY A 90 9.66 2.99 22.39
CA GLY A 90 8.81 3.57 21.33
C GLY A 90 9.27 4.96 20.88
N ARG A 91 9.63 5.82 21.84
CA ARG A 91 10.20 7.15 21.55
C ARG A 91 11.52 7.05 20.78
N TYR A 92 12.42 6.19 21.23
CA TYR A 92 13.70 5.93 20.55
C TYR A 92 13.51 5.48 19.10
N ILE A 93 12.61 4.51 18.85
CA ILE A 93 12.31 4.02 17.50
C ILE A 93 11.75 5.16 16.64
N ARG A 94 10.81 5.96 17.17
CA ARG A 94 10.19 7.07 16.46
C ARG A 94 11.24 8.11 16.03
N ASP A 95 12.12 8.51 16.93
CA ASP A 95 13.18 9.49 16.68
C ASP A 95 14.19 8.99 15.65
N ARG A 96 14.69 7.77 15.82
CA ARG A 96 15.67 7.19 14.90
C ARG A 96 15.08 6.86 13.53
N GLY A 97 13.78 6.59 13.48
CA GLY A 97 13.03 6.32 12.25
C GLY A 97 12.53 7.55 11.51
N ASN A 98 12.60 8.74 12.12
CA ASN A 98 11.95 9.96 11.64
C ASN A 98 10.43 9.79 11.40
N GLU A 99 9.75 9.09 12.30
CA GLU A 99 8.33 8.74 12.18
C GLU A 99 7.43 9.89 12.69
N TYR A 100 7.42 10.99 11.94
CA TYR A 100 6.76 12.24 12.30
C TYR A 100 5.76 12.75 11.25
N GLY A 101 5.38 11.94 10.26
CA GLY A 101 4.47 12.37 9.20
C GLY A 101 5.07 13.40 8.25
N THR A 102 4.82 13.25 6.96
CA THR A 102 5.43 14.13 5.93
C THR A 102 4.65 15.43 5.69
N THR A 103 3.38 15.49 6.10
CA THR A 103 2.50 16.64 5.81
C THR A 103 2.03 17.35 7.08
N THR A 104 1.59 16.61 8.11
CA THR A 104 0.92 17.16 9.30
C THR A 104 1.77 17.10 10.57
N GLY A 105 2.98 16.55 10.53
CA GLY A 105 3.74 16.30 11.74
C GLY A 105 3.22 15.10 12.57
N ARG A 106 2.36 14.25 11.99
CA ARG A 106 1.76 13.07 12.63
C ARG A 106 2.09 11.78 11.90
#